data_AF-A0ABD5F1R8-F1
#
_entry.id   AF-A0ABD5F1R8-F1
#
_cell.length_a   1.000
_cell.length_b   1.000
_cell.length_c   1.000
_cell.angle_alpha   90.00
_cell.angle_beta   90.00
_cell.angle_gamma   90.00
#
_symmetry.space_group_name_H-M   'P 1'
#
loop_
_entity.id
_entity.type
_entity.pdbx_description
1 polymer ?
#
loop_
_entity_poly.entity_id
_entity_poly.type
_entity_poly.pdbx_seq_one_letter_code
_entity_poly.pdbx_strand_id
1 'polypeptide(L)'
;MLIATDLDGTLLTPDGAISPRTRDAIRVAEKAGVPVVPVTARQIYGIEKWRDDLGRWALCSNGAICWDLQARTVLFRQLMPGAVANEFAHRLLDAAPGTRFL
;
A
#
# COMPACT_ATOMS: atom_id res chain seq x y z
N MET A 1 -13.33 -13.40 -8.06
CA MET A 1 -13.56 -12.90 -6.68
C MET A 1 -12.20 -12.60 -6.06
N LEU A 2 -12.07 -11.53 -5.28
CA LEU A 2 -10.86 -11.19 -4.52
C LEU A 2 -11.25 -10.55 -3.18
N ILE A 3 -10.31 -10.51 -2.24
CA ILE A 3 -10.43 -9.78 -0.97
C ILE A 3 -9.54 -8.54 -1.05
N ALA A 4 -10.14 -7.36 -0.93
CA ALA A 4 -9.41 -6.10 -0.80
C ALA A 4 -9.43 -5.67 0.67
N THR A 5 -8.30 -5.21 1.19
CA THR A 5 -8.18 -4.87 2.62
C THR A 5 -7.18 -3.75 2.84
N ASP A 6 -7.49 -2.82 3.73
CA ASP A 6 -6.53 -1.82 4.17
C ASP A 6 -5.48 -2.43 5.12
N LEU A 7 -4.37 -1.72 5.33
CA LEU A 7 -3.29 -2.14 6.24
C LEU A 7 -3.46 -1.54 7.64
N ASP A 8 -3.29 -0.23 7.78
CA ASP A 8 -3.13 0.42 9.07
C ASP A 8 -4.46 0.49 9.83
N GLY A 9 -4.54 -0.16 10.99
CA GLY A 9 -5.78 -0.26 11.76
C GLY A 9 -6.81 -1.26 11.20
N THR A 10 -6.43 -2.01 10.17
CA THR A 10 -7.28 -3.04 9.54
C THR A 10 -6.60 -4.42 9.57
N LEU A 11 -5.62 -4.64 8.69
CA LEU A 11 -4.89 -5.92 8.60
C LEU A 11 -3.76 -5.99 9.62
N LEU A 12 -3.09 -4.85 9.86
CA LEU A 12 -2.01 -4.73 10.82
C LEU A 12 -2.57 -4.59 12.23
N THR A 13 -1.90 -5.23 13.18
CA THR A 13 -2.08 -4.99 14.61
C THR A 13 -1.63 -3.57 14.97
N PRO A 14 -2.03 -3.04 16.15
CA PRO A 14 -1.65 -1.68 16.55
C PRO A 14 -0.14 -1.41 16.62
N ASP A 15 0.69 -2.44 16.83
CA ASP A 15 2.16 -2.40 16.78
C ASP A 15 2.73 -2.53 15.36
N GLY A 16 1.88 -2.59 14.33
CA GLY A 16 2.28 -2.65 12.92
C GLY A 16 2.79 -4.03 12.48
N ALA A 17 2.33 -5.10 13.13
CA ALA A 17 2.65 -6.47 12.74
C ALA A 17 1.45 -7.14 12.04
N ILE A 18 1.70 -8.23 11.32
CA ILE A 18 0.63 -9.12 10.84
C ILE A 18 0.50 -10.25 11.86
N SER A 19 -0.66 -10.38 12.50
CA SER A 19 -0.86 -11.43 13.50
C SER A 19 -0.75 -12.84 12.88
N PRO A 20 -0.38 -13.89 13.65
CA PRO A 20 -0.37 -15.26 13.15
C PRO A 20 -1.72 -15.70 12.56
N ARG A 21 -2.82 -15.30 13.21
CA ARG A 21 -4.19 -15.54 12.72
C ARG A 21 -4.43 -14.89 11.35
N THR A 22 -3.98 -13.66 11.16
CA THR A 22 -4.13 -12.93 9.89
C THR A 22 -3.30 -13.58 8.79
N ARG A 23 -2.04 -13.95 9.06
CA ARG A 23 -1.19 -14.68 8.08
C ARG A 23 -1.86 -15.99 7.65
N ASP A 24 -2.43 -16.71 8.60
CA ASP A 24 -3.12 -17.96 8.31
C ASP A 24 -4.36 -17.74 7.42
N ALA A 25 -5.17 -16.73 7.73
CA ALA A 25 -6.34 -16.39 6.94
C ALA A 25 -5.99 -15.98 5.50
N ILE A 26 -4.94 -15.16 5.32
CA ILE A 26 -4.42 -14.79 3.99
C ILE A 26 -4.02 -16.05 3.22
N ARG A 27 -3.22 -16.92 3.85
CA ARG A 27 -2.76 -18.17 3.25
C ARG A 27 -3.90 -19.11 2.86
N VAL A 28 -4.95 -19.22 3.68
CA VAL A 28 -6.12 -20.05 3.40
C VAL A 28 -6.90 -19.49 2.20
N ALA A 29 -7.11 -18.17 2.15
CA ALA A 29 -7.79 -17.52 1.03
C ALA A 29 -7.03 -17.71 -0.30
N GLU A 30 -5.71 -17.46 -0.29
CA GLU A 30 -4.85 -17.65 -1.47
C GLU A 30 -4.86 -19.11 -1.95
N LYS A 31 -4.79 -20.08 -1.03
CA LYS A 31 -4.89 -21.52 -1.36
C LYS A 31 -6.25 -21.91 -1.96
N ALA A 32 -7.31 -21.20 -1.60
CA ALA A 32 -8.64 -21.37 -2.19
C ALA A 32 -8.80 -20.64 -3.54
N GLY A 33 -7.74 -20.01 -4.06
CA GLY A 33 -7.77 -19.25 -5.31
C GLY A 33 -8.44 -17.87 -5.18
N VAL A 34 -8.51 -17.33 -3.96
CA VAL A 34 -9.05 -15.98 -3.68
C VAL A 34 -7.89 -15.06 -3.31
N PRO A 35 -7.44 -14.18 -4.22
CA PRO A 35 -6.34 -13.27 -3.94
C PRO A 35 -6.70 -12.29 -2.81
N VAL A 36 -5.75 -12.04 -1.91
CA VAL A 36 -5.83 -10.99 -0.90
C VAL A 36 -4.93 -9.84 -1.32
N VAL A 37 -5.55 -8.70 -1.64
CA VAL A 37 -4.87 -7.51 -2.17
C VAL A 37 -4.96 -6.39 -1.15
N PRO A 38 -3.83 -6.02 -0.50
CA PRO A 38 -3.77 -4.84 0.33
C PRO A 38 -4.02 -3.58 -0.50
N VAL A 39 -4.82 -2.66 0.01
CA VAL A 39 -5.13 -1.36 -0.59
C VAL A 39 -4.84 -0.28 0.44
N THR A 40 -3.76 0.47 0.26
CA THR A 40 -3.21 1.31 1.32
C THR A 40 -2.73 2.67 0.82
N ALA A 41 -2.78 3.67 1.71
CA ALA A 41 -2.14 4.97 1.52
C ALA A 41 -0.60 4.88 1.50
N ARG A 42 -0.02 3.81 2.05
CA ARG A 42 1.42 3.61 2.09
C ARG A 42 2.01 3.59 0.69
N GLN A 43 3.19 4.17 0.55
CA GLN A 43 4.00 4.01 -0.66
C GLN A 43 4.56 2.60 -0.72
N ILE A 44 5.05 2.21 -1.91
CA ILE A 44 5.67 0.90 -2.18
C ILE A 44 6.69 0.51 -1.11
N TYR A 45 7.67 1.38 -0.84
CA TYR A 45 8.72 1.08 0.14
C TYR A 45 8.16 0.94 1.57
N GLY A 46 7.00 1.54 1.83
CA GLY A 46 6.31 1.51 3.11
C GLY A 46 5.63 0.18 3.41
N ILE A 47 5.51 -0.73 2.42
CA ILE A 47 4.92 -2.06 2.59
C ILE A 47 5.92 -3.22 2.40
N GLU A 48 7.11 -2.95 1.89
CA GLU A 48 8.11 -3.96 1.50
C GLU A 48 8.45 -4.94 2.62
N LYS A 49 8.44 -4.48 3.88
CA LYS A 49 8.78 -5.32 5.05
C LYS A 49 7.77 -6.45 5.32
N TRP A 50 6.56 -6.39 4.78
CA TRP A 50 5.54 -7.43 4.92
C TRP A 50 5.33 -8.22 3.61
N ARG A 51 6.16 -8.01 2.58
CA ARG A 51 5.96 -8.62 1.26
C ARG A 51 5.78 -10.14 1.27
N ASP A 52 6.46 -10.83 2.19
CA ASP A 52 6.43 -12.30 2.30
C ASP A 52 5.21 -12.81 3.08
N ASP A 53 4.49 -11.92 3.75
CA ASP A 53 3.30 -12.22 4.56
C ASP A 53 1.97 -11.87 3.88
N LEU A 54 2.05 -11.12 2.77
CA LEU A 54 0.92 -10.62 2.01
C LEU A 54 0.71 -11.47 0.74
N GLY A 55 -0.41 -11.22 0.06
CA GLY A 55 -0.71 -11.84 -1.24
C GLY A 55 0.22 -11.35 -2.35
N ARG A 56 -0.14 -11.65 -3.60
CA ARG A 56 0.73 -11.35 -4.75
C ARG A 56 0.84 -9.86 -5.07
N TRP A 57 -0.26 -9.15 -4.95
CA TRP A 57 -0.38 -7.77 -5.41
C TRP A 57 -0.75 -6.84 -4.27
N ALA A 58 -0.30 -5.59 -4.36
CA ALA A 58 -0.74 -4.51 -3.49
C ALA A 58 -1.05 -3.25 -4.28
N LEU A 59 -2.13 -2.58 -3.88
CA LEU A 59 -2.49 -1.25 -4.31
C LEU A 59 -1.92 -0.23 -3.31
N CYS A 60 -0.87 0.47 -3.71
CA CYS A 60 -0.16 1.46 -2.92
C CYS A 60 -0.59 2.88 -3.28
N SER A 61 -0.19 3.86 -2.46
CA SER A 61 -0.44 5.30 -2.69
C SER A 61 -1.91 5.59 -2.95
N ASN A 62 -2.81 5.07 -2.10
CA ASN A 62 -4.26 5.18 -2.23
C ASN A 62 -4.81 4.55 -3.52
N GLY A 63 -4.15 3.49 -4.00
CA GLY A 63 -4.53 2.79 -5.24
C GLY A 63 -3.97 3.39 -6.52
N ALA A 64 -3.18 4.47 -6.43
CA ALA A 64 -2.51 5.05 -7.59
C ALA A 64 -1.44 4.13 -8.20
N ILE A 65 -0.92 3.15 -7.46
CA ILE A 65 0.12 2.24 -7.94
C ILE A 65 -0.27 0.80 -7.62
N CYS A 66 -0.27 -0.07 -8.62
CA CYS A 66 -0.34 -1.52 -8.42
C CYS A 66 1.05 -2.13 -8.52
N TRP A 67 1.46 -2.86 -7.48
CA TRP A 67 2.76 -3.46 -7.33
C TRP A 67 2.64 -4.99 -7.21
N ASP A 68 3.41 -5.73 -8.01
CA ASP A 68 3.62 -7.17 -7.82
C ASP A 68 4.73 -7.37 -6.79
N LEU A 69 4.37 -7.88 -5.61
CA LEU A 69 5.24 -7.99 -4.43
C LEU A 69 6.37 -9.01 -4.62
N GLN A 70 6.14 -10.05 -5.44
CA GLN A 70 7.11 -11.12 -5.67
C GLN A 70 8.03 -10.78 -6.84
N ALA A 71 7.47 -10.29 -7.95
CA ALA A 71 8.26 -9.84 -9.10
C ALA A 71 8.95 -8.50 -8.85
N ARG A 72 8.49 -7.73 -7.84
CA ARG A 72 8.97 -6.38 -7.51
C ARG A 72 8.89 -5.43 -8.70
N THR A 73 7.75 -5.48 -9.37
CA THR A 73 7.47 -4.66 -10.56
C THR A 73 6.18 -3.87 -10.38
N VAL A 74 6.14 -2.69 -10.98
CA VAL A 74 4.91 -1.88 -11.07
C VAL A 74 4.09 -2.39 -12.24
N LEU A 75 2.87 -2.86 -11.96
CA LEU A 75 1.92 -3.29 -12.99
C LEU A 75 1.22 -2.11 -13.64
N PHE A 76 0.82 -1.12 -12.83
CA PHE A 76 0.34 0.17 -13.35
C PHE A 76 0.62 1.29 -12.35
N ARG A 77 0.60 2.52 -12.87
CA ARG A 77 0.62 3.75 -12.07
C ARG A 77 -0.28 4.81 -12.69
N GLN A 78 -1.02 5.51 -11.84
CA GLN A 78 -1.82 6.69 -12.18
C GLN A 78 -1.26 7.87 -11.40
N LEU A 79 -0.36 8.61 -12.04
CA LEU A 79 0.34 9.73 -11.42
C LEU A 79 -0.41 11.03 -11.67
N MET A 80 -0.30 11.97 -10.73
CA MET A 80 -0.71 13.34 -10.99
C MET A 80 0.31 14.06 -11.89
N PRO A 81 -0.10 15.05 -12.70
CA PRO A 81 0.82 15.90 -13.43
C PRO A 81 1.77 16.64 -12.48
N GLY A 82 3.01 16.85 -12.92
CA GLY A 82 4.01 17.56 -12.10
C GLY A 82 3.58 18.97 -11.70
N ALA A 83 2.82 19.67 -12.55
CA ALA A 83 2.26 20.99 -12.22
C ALA A 83 1.32 20.95 -11.01
N VAL A 84 0.45 19.93 -10.93
CA VAL A 84 -0.47 19.73 -9.79
C VAL A 84 0.31 19.41 -8.51
N ALA A 85 1.33 18.54 -8.61
CA ALA A 85 2.19 18.23 -7.47
C ALA A 85 2.93 19.48 -6.96
N ASN A 86 3.43 20.33 -7.86
CA ASN A 86 4.13 21.56 -7.52
C ASN A 86 3.19 22.59 -6.86
N GLU A 87 1.99 22.75 -7.40
CA GLU A 87 0.96 23.61 -6.81
C GLU A 87 0.58 23.15 -5.40
N PHE A 88 0.39 21.84 -5.21
CA PHE A 88 0.15 21.25 -3.90
C PHE A 88 1.30 21.53 -2.93
N ALA A 89 2.54 21.34 -3.37
CA ALA A 89 3.73 21.57 -2.55
C ALA A 89 3.84 23.03 -2.09
N HIS A 90 3.62 23.99 -2.99
CA HIS A 90 3.62 25.42 -2.64
C HIS A 90 2.53 25.77 -1.63
N ARG A 91 1.28 25.33 -1.87
CA ARG A 91 0.18 25.57 -0.93
C ARG A 91 0.43 24.97 0.44
N LEU A 92 1.07 23.80 0.49
CA LEU A 92 1.42 23.15 1.75
C LEU A 92 2.53 23.90 2.50
N LEU A 93 3.52 24.45 1.80
CA LEU A 93 4.55 25.29 2.40
C LEU A 93 4.00 26.60 2.95
N ASP A 94 3.03 27.21 2.25
CA ASP A 94 2.35 28.43 2.70
C ASP A 94 1.51 28.16 3.96
N ALA A 95 0.73 27.07 3.96
CA ALA A 95 -0.14 26.70 5.07
C ALA A 95 0.61 26.12 6.28
N ALA A 96 1.74 25.43 6.03
CA ALA A 96 2.57 24.80 7.05
C ALA A 96 4.06 25.10 6.78
N PRO A 97 4.54 26.30 7.18
CA PRO A 97 5.94 26.67 7.03
C PRO A 97 6.86 25.67 7.73
N GLY A 98 7.91 25.24 7.04
CA GLY A 98 8.86 24.26 7.57
C GLY A 98 8.61 22.82 7.11
N THR A 99 7.53 22.55 6.37
CA THR A 99 7.33 21.29 5.64
C THR A 99 8.58 20.92 4.82
N ARG A 100 8.90 19.62 4.78
CA ARG A 100 9.97 19.04 3.98
C ARG A 100 9.39 17.94 3.10
N PHE A 101 9.81 17.91 1.85
CA PHE A 101 9.52 16.82 0.92
C PHE A 101 10.81 15.97 0.85
N LEU A 102 10.69 14.67 1.15
CA LEU A 102 11.78 13.70 1.17
C LEU A 102 11.83 12.88 -0.12
#